data_AF-A0A7J4PZN7-F1
#
_entry.id   AF-A0A7J4PZN7-F1
#
_cell.length_a   1.000
_cell.length_b   1.000
_cell.length_c   1.000
_cell.angle_alpha   90.00
_cell.angle_beta   90.00
_cell.angle_gamma   90.00
#
_symmetry.space_group_name_H-M   'P 1'
#
loop_
_entity.id
_entity.type
_entity.pdbx_description
1 polymer ?
#
loop_
_entity_poly.entity_id
_entity_poly.type
_entity_poly.pdbx_seq_one_letter_code
_entity_poly.pdbx_strand_id
1 'polypeptide(L)'
;MSDWSSKNPYMTQITENYILNGEGSRKETRHIVFELGNSGLDYKVGDALGVLAENPPHIVEELIEVQGWDRNATVTTHNGERDVYTALKKDFEVHMANKKFVQSLAHKVVSSGMRISLSIVSRSRNGQEWSAQGEGEMPPGLAPNQPSDDPVAKVAALVE
;
A
#
# COMPACT_ATOMS: atom_id res chain seq x y z
N MET A 1 30.26 4.88 -2.85
CA MET A 1 28.82 4.79 -3.18
C MET A 1 28.34 3.51 -2.53
N SER A 2 27.30 3.60 -1.71
CA SER A 2 26.70 2.43 -1.06
C SER A 2 26.01 1.53 -2.07
N ASP A 3 26.20 0.21 -1.97
CA ASP A 3 25.59 -0.81 -2.85
C ASP A 3 24.09 -1.06 -2.58
N TRP A 4 23.47 -0.21 -1.76
CA TRP A 4 22.07 -0.32 -1.36
C TRP A 4 21.14 0.41 -2.33
N SER A 5 20.03 -0.22 -2.68
CA SER A 5 19.02 0.30 -3.60
C SER A 5 17.64 -0.30 -3.31
N SER A 6 16.62 0.10 -4.05
CA SER A 6 15.29 -0.52 -3.94
C SER A 6 15.28 -2.02 -4.27
N LYS A 7 16.25 -2.51 -5.07
CA LYS A 7 16.40 -3.94 -5.40
C LYS A 7 17.35 -4.69 -4.47
N ASN A 8 18.14 -3.95 -3.69
CA ASN A 8 19.03 -4.48 -2.67
C ASN A 8 18.91 -3.57 -1.43
N PRO A 9 17.82 -3.67 -0.66
CA PRO A 9 17.59 -2.79 0.48
C PRO A 9 18.50 -3.16 1.65
N TYR A 10 18.91 -2.16 2.43
CA TYR A 10 19.62 -2.42 3.68
C TYR A 10 18.64 -2.88 4.76
N MET A 11 18.89 -4.06 5.34
CA MET A 11 18.13 -4.55 6.49
C MET A 11 18.67 -3.91 7.77
N THR A 12 17.84 -3.09 8.40
CA THR A 12 18.16 -2.28 9.58
C THR A 12 17.21 -2.61 10.74
N GLN A 13 17.56 -2.15 11.94
CA GLN A 13 16.71 -2.19 13.13
C GLN A 13 16.10 -0.82 13.41
N ILE A 14 14.88 -0.83 13.97
CA ILE A 14 14.25 0.38 14.51
C ILE A 14 14.74 0.54 15.95
N THR A 15 15.49 1.60 16.24
CA THR A 15 16.04 1.86 17.57
C THR A 15 15.11 2.69 18.44
N GLU A 16 14.29 3.55 17.82
CA GLU A 16 13.29 4.36 18.51
C GLU A 16 11.97 4.35 17.74
N ASN A 17 10.87 4.27 18.48
CA ASN A 17 9.51 4.36 17.95
C ASN A 17 8.55 4.91 19.00
N TYR A 18 8.13 6.15 18.85
CA TYR A 18 7.19 6.79 19.78
C TYR A 18 6.20 7.71 19.09
N ILE A 19 5.07 7.94 19.74
CA ILE A 19 4.00 8.81 19.24
C ILE A 19 4.39 10.26 19.49
N LEU A 20 4.26 11.09 18.46
CA LEU A 20 4.50 12.54 18.51
C LEU A 20 3.24 13.33 18.88
N ASN A 21 2.06 12.75 18.66
CA ASN A 21 0.79 13.42 18.91
C ASN A 21 0.34 13.25 20.37
N GLY A 22 -0.30 14.28 20.92
CA GLY A 22 -0.90 14.23 22.25
C GLY A 22 -2.24 13.50 22.31
N GLU A 23 -2.74 13.35 23.53
CA GLU A 23 -4.06 12.79 23.82
C GLU A 23 -5.16 13.55 23.08
N GLY A 24 -6.17 12.82 22.56
CA GLY A 24 -7.27 13.40 21.79
C GLY A 24 -6.98 13.67 20.31
N SER A 25 -5.75 13.39 19.82
CA SER A 25 -5.46 13.47 18.40
C SER A 25 -6.24 12.43 17.58
N ARG A 26 -6.82 12.87 16.46
CA ARG A 26 -7.51 12.00 15.48
C ARG A 26 -6.56 11.16 14.62
N LYS A 27 -5.28 11.52 14.59
CA LYS A 27 -4.24 10.84 13.80
C LYS A 27 -3.13 10.38 14.71
N GLU A 28 -2.47 9.30 14.34
CA GLU A 28 -1.24 8.84 14.98
C GLU A 28 -0.05 9.21 14.09
N THR A 29 0.87 10.01 14.62
CA THR A 29 2.11 10.40 13.96
C THR A 29 3.24 9.89 14.85
N ARG A 30 4.23 9.21 14.24
CA ARG A 30 5.32 8.57 14.98
C ARG A 30 6.67 9.13 14.58
N HIS A 31 7.57 9.20 15.55
CA HIS A 31 9.00 9.31 15.32
C HIS A 31 9.58 7.90 15.23
N ILE A 32 10.33 7.62 14.17
CA ILE A 32 10.98 6.31 13.94
C ILE A 32 12.43 6.57 13.58
N VAL A 33 13.34 5.89 14.28
CA VAL A 33 14.79 5.94 14.00
C VAL A 33 15.25 4.59 13.51
N PHE A 34 16.00 4.59 12.41
CA PHE A 34 16.60 3.40 11.81
C PHE A 34 18.12 3.40 12.03
N GLU A 35 18.67 2.28 12.47
CA GLU A 35 20.11 2.13 12.70
C GLU A 35 20.87 1.97 11.38
N LEU A 36 21.80 2.87 11.08
CA LEU A 36 22.66 2.70 9.90
C LEU A 36 23.80 1.70 10.11
N GLY A 37 24.16 1.40 11.36
CA GLY A 37 25.17 0.40 11.72
C GLY A 37 26.45 0.53 10.89
N ASN A 38 26.93 -0.60 10.37
CA ASN A 38 28.10 -0.68 9.49
C ASN A 38 27.72 -0.65 7.98
N SER A 39 26.54 -0.11 7.63
CA SER A 39 26.03 -0.13 6.25
C SER A 39 26.88 0.65 5.24
N GLY A 40 27.66 1.63 5.71
CA GLY A 40 28.34 2.61 4.86
C GLY A 40 27.38 3.54 4.12
N LEU A 41 26.10 3.59 4.51
CA LEU A 41 25.14 4.57 4.02
C LEU A 41 25.51 5.97 4.54
N ASP A 42 25.47 6.93 3.64
CA ASP A 42 25.60 8.36 3.94
C ASP A 42 24.38 9.08 3.35
N TYR A 43 23.90 10.09 4.06
CA TYR A 43 22.74 10.88 3.63
C TYR A 43 22.87 12.32 4.12
N LYS A 44 22.21 13.23 3.41
CA LYS A 44 22.16 14.66 3.75
C LYS A 44 20.77 15.05 4.21
N VAL A 45 20.70 16.14 4.96
CA VAL A 45 19.41 16.75 5.33
C VAL A 45 18.66 17.11 4.06
N GLY A 46 17.42 16.62 3.95
CA GLY A 46 16.59 16.77 2.75
C GLY A 46 16.55 15.54 1.85
N ASP A 47 17.44 14.56 2.05
CA ASP A 47 17.37 13.28 1.32
C ASP A 47 16.14 12.47 1.75
N ALA A 48 15.63 11.66 0.82
CA ALA A 48 14.49 10.79 1.04
C ALA A 48 14.92 9.38 1.48
N LEU A 49 14.22 8.82 2.46
CA LEU A 49 14.35 7.42 2.87
C LEU A 49 13.26 6.57 2.20
N GLY A 50 13.67 5.53 1.47
CA GLY A 50 12.76 4.51 0.97
C GLY A 50 12.59 3.36 1.97
N VAL A 51 11.35 3.04 2.34
CA VAL A 51 11.02 1.89 3.19
C VAL A 51 10.20 0.89 2.37
N LEU A 52 10.67 -0.35 2.30
CA LEU A 52 9.93 -1.44 1.67
C LEU A 52 9.07 -2.13 2.72
N ALA A 53 7.77 -1.85 2.69
CA ALA A 53 6.81 -2.41 3.62
C ALA A 53 6.39 -3.84 3.20
N GLU A 54 6.02 -4.64 4.20
CA GLU A 54 5.39 -5.93 4.00
C GLU A 54 3.91 -5.85 4.39
N ASN A 55 3.05 -6.63 3.74
CA ASN A 55 1.65 -6.71 4.12
C ASN A 55 1.50 -7.31 5.53
N PRO A 56 0.48 -6.90 6.30
CA PRO A 56 0.23 -7.49 7.62
C PRO A 56 0.04 -9.01 7.52
N PRO A 57 0.70 -9.83 8.37
CA PRO A 57 0.63 -11.29 8.27
C PRO A 57 -0.82 -11.81 8.34
N HIS A 58 -1.64 -11.24 9.22
CA HIS A 58 -3.02 -11.67 9.42
C HIS A 58 -3.89 -11.50 8.17
N ILE A 59 -3.71 -10.43 7.40
CA ILE A 59 -4.45 -10.21 6.14
C ILE A 59 -4.04 -11.24 5.09
N VAL A 60 -2.75 -11.57 5.01
CA VAL A 60 -2.23 -12.57 4.07
C VAL A 60 -2.76 -13.96 4.40
N GLU A 61 -2.73 -14.34 5.68
CA GLU A 61 -3.25 -15.65 6.12
C GLU A 61 -4.76 -15.75 5.91
N GLU A 62 -5.53 -14.71 6.25
CA GLU A 62 -6.98 -14.66 5.99
C GLU A 62 -7.29 -14.83 4.50
N LEU A 63 -6.53 -14.18 3.62
CA LEU A 63 -6.72 -14.31 2.18
C LEU A 63 -6.46 -15.74 1.68
N ILE A 64 -5.39 -16.38 2.17
CA ILE A 64 -5.05 -17.76 1.81
C ILE A 64 -6.14 -18.72 2.31
N GLU A 65 -6.61 -18.53 3.54
CA GLU A 65 -7.66 -19.34 4.15
C GLU A 65 -8.99 -19.23 3.39
N VAL A 66 -9.46 -18.00 3.12
CA VAL A 66 -10.72 -17.75 2.41
C VAL A 66 -10.72 -18.36 1.01
N GLN A 67 -9.57 -18.38 0.34
CA GLN A 67 -9.44 -18.94 -1.00
C GLN A 67 -9.13 -20.45 -1.00
N GLY A 68 -8.81 -21.04 0.15
CA GLY A 68 -8.38 -22.43 0.26
C GLY A 68 -7.09 -22.73 -0.50
N TRP A 69 -6.19 -21.75 -0.60
CA TRP A 69 -4.91 -21.92 -1.31
C TRP A 69 -3.90 -22.68 -0.45
N ASP A 70 -3.04 -23.47 -1.11
CA ASP A 70 -1.85 -23.99 -0.45
C ASP A 70 -0.84 -22.86 -0.27
N ARG A 71 -0.61 -22.51 1.00
CA ARG A 71 0.36 -21.51 1.46
C ARG A 71 1.75 -21.68 0.84
N ASN A 72 2.17 -22.93 0.63
CA ASN A 72 3.52 -23.27 0.20
C ASN A 72 3.61 -23.56 -1.30
N ALA A 73 2.51 -23.45 -2.05
CA ALA A 73 2.53 -23.66 -3.48
C ALA A 73 3.45 -22.64 -4.17
N THR A 74 4.25 -23.11 -5.12
CA THR A 74 5.13 -22.24 -5.90
C THR A 74 4.32 -21.45 -6.92
N VAL A 75 4.52 -20.14 -6.95
CA VAL A 75 3.96 -19.21 -7.93
C VAL A 75 5.06 -18.39 -8.60
N THR A 76 4.84 -18.04 -9.87
CA THR A 76 5.73 -17.14 -10.60
C THR A 76 5.35 -15.69 -10.32
N THR A 77 6.30 -14.92 -9.80
CA THR A 77 6.14 -13.48 -9.55
C THR A 77 7.06 -12.67 -10.49
N HIS A 78 6.94 -11.35 -10.46
CA HIS A 78 7.89 -10.47 -11.14
C HIS A 78 9.31 -10.50 -10.51
N ASN A 79 9.44 -11.03 -9.29
CA ASN A 79 10.69 -11.22 -8.56
C ASN A 79 11.18 -12.68 -8.59
N GLY A 80 10.61 -13.52 -9.47
CA GLY A 80 10.95 -14.93 -9.62
C GLY A 80 9.96 -15.88 -8.92
N GLU A 81 10.36 -17.14 -8.78
CA GLU A 81 9.54 -18.15 -8.10
C GLU A 81 9.55 -17.94 -6.57
N ARG A 82 8.36 -17.97 -5.97
CA ARG A 82 8.12 -17.81 -4.53
C ARG A 82 6.97 -18.71 -4.10
N ASP A 83 6.90 -19.02 -2.81
CA ASP A 83 5.67 -19.57 -2.22
C ASP A 83 4.56 -18.51 -2.20
N VAL A 84 3.29 -18.95 -2.24
CA VAL A 84 2.10 -18.07 -2.21
C VAL A 84 2.15 -17.08 -1.06
N TYR A 85 2.52 -17.52 0.14
CA TYR A 85 2.59 -16.64 1.30
C TYR A 85 3.61 -15.52 1.11
N THR A 86 4.85 -15.84 0.74
CA THR A 86 5.89 -14.84 0.51
C THR A 86 5.51 -13.86 -0.60
N ALA A 87 4.92 -14.36 -1.68
CA ALA A 87 4.45 -13.53 -2.78
C ALA A 87 3.40 -12.50 -2.31
N LEU A 88 2.36 -12.95 -1.61
CA LEU A 88 1.33 -12.07 -1.05
C LEU A 88 1.86 -11.16 0.06
N LYS A 89 2.87 -11.59 0.80
CA LYS A 89 3.49 -10.85 1.90
C LYS A 89 4.35 -9.69 1.41
N LYS A 90 5.12 -9.87 0.33
CA LYS A 90 6.21 -8.96 -0.06
C LYS A 90 6.12 -8.43 -1.50
N ASP A 91 5.53 -9.18 -2.43
CA ASP A 91 5.61 -8.87 -3.86
C ASP A 91 4.32 -8.21 -4.39
N PHE A 92 3.18 -8.39 -3.72
CA PHE A 92 1.89 -7.88 -4.19
C PHE A 92 1.21 -6.97 -3.18
N GLU A 93 0.39 -6.04 -3.69
CA GLU A 93 -0.52 -5.24 -2.89
C GLU A 93 -1.83 -6.01 -2.67
N VAL A 94 -2.22 -6.25 -1.41
CA VAL A 94 -3.42 -7.05 -1.08
C VAL A 94 -4.62 -6.22 -0.62
N HIS A 95 -4.44 -4.92 -0.38
CA HIS A 95 -5.44 -4.08 0.28
C HIS A 95 -6.20 -3.13 -0.66
N MET A 96 -5.84 -3.07 -1.95
CA MET A 96 -6.49 -2.17 -2.91
C MET A 96 -7.21 -2.92 -4.03
N ALA A 97 -8.54 -2.89 -4.00
CA ALA A 97 -9.39 -3.35 -5.11
C ALA A 97 -9.61 -2.21 -6.13
N ASN A 98 -8.60 -1.95 -6.98
CA ASN A 98 -8.73 -0.91 -8.01
C ASN A 98 -9.62 -1.34 -9.19
N LYS A 99 -9.99 -0.40 -10.06
CA LYS A 99 -10.87 -0.65 -11.22
C LYS A 99 -10.32 -1.73 -12.16
N LYS A 100 -9.01 -1.71 -12.41
CA LYS A 100 -8.35 -2.70 -13.27
C LYS A 100 -8.45 -4.10 -12.68
N PHE A 101 -8.25 -4.23 -11.36
CA PHE A 101 -8.41 -5.49 -10.64
C PHE A 101 -9.83 -6.04 -10.78
N VAL A 102 -10.86 -5.24 -10.47
CA VAL A 102 -12.27 -5.65 -10.56
C VAL A 102 -12.66 -6.05 -11.99
N GLN A 103 -12.24 -5.27 -12.99
CA GLN A 103 -12.48 -5.59 -14.40
C GLN A 103 -11.79 -6.90 -14.81
N SER A 104 -10.58 -7.16 -14.33
CA SER A 104 -9.87 -8.40 -14.62
C SER A 104 -10.57 -9.64 -14.03
N LEU A 105 -11.28 -9.49 -12.90
CA LEU A 105 -12.02 -10.58 -12.28
C LEU A 105 -13.21 -11.03 -13.14
N ALA A 106 -13.89 -10.12 -13.84
CA ALA A 106 -15.03 -10.46 -14.70
C ALA A 106 -14.69 -11.52 -15.75
N HIS A 107 -13.45 -11.55 -16.23
CA HIS A 107 -12.96 -12.54 -17.18
C HIS A 107 -12.55 -13.88 -16.54
N LYS A 108 -12.35 -13.90 -15.22
CA LYS A 108 -11.88 -15.07 -14.45
C LYS A 108 -13.00 -15.81 -13.73
N VAL A 109 -14.16 -15.18 -13.53
CA VAL A 109 -15.31 -15.85 -12.91
C VAL A 109 -15.95 -16.79 -13.93
N VAL A 110 -15.84 -18.08 -13.68
CA VAL A 110 -16.54 -19.12 -14.45
C VAL A 110 -17.97 -19.20 -13.94
N SER A 111 -18.94 -18.73 -14.74
CA SER A 111 -20.35 -18.91 -14.40
C SER A 111 -20.96 -20.08 -15.16
N SER A 112 -21.56 -21.01 -14.42
CA SER A 112 -22.43 -22.05 -14.97
C SER A 112 -23.79 -21.47 -15.37
N GLY A 113 -23.83 -20.77 -16.50
CA GLY A 113 -25.06 -20.37 -17.18
C GLY A 113 -25.60 -18.96 -16.88
N MET A 114 -24.95 -18.17 -16.01
CA MET A 114 -25.34 -16.78 -15.76
C MET A 114 -24.29 -15.79 -16.30
N ARG A 115 -24.74 -14.71 -16.93
CA ARG A 115 -23.83 -13.63 -17.35
C ARG A 115 -23.52 -12.74 -16.14
N ILE A 116 -22.32 -12.84 -15.60
CA ILE A 116 -21.88 -12.03 -14.46
C ILE A 116 -21.30 -10.72 -14.99
N SER A 117 -21.89 -9.58 -14.60
CA SER A 117 -21.35 -8.25 -14.83
C SER A 117 -20.81 -7.69 -13.51
N LEU A 118 -19.52 -7.34 -13.46
CA LEU A 118 -18.95 -6.58 -12.35
C LEU A 118 -18.85 -5.10 -12.73
N SER A 119 -19.44 -4.23 -11.92
CA SER A 119 -19.26 -2.79 -11.98
C SER A 119 -19.00 -2.27 -10.56
N ILE A 120 -18.20 -1.20 -10.43
CA ILE A 120 -18.09 -0.51 -9.16
C ILE A 120 -19.35 0.34 -9.01
N VAL A 121 -20.15 0.04 -7.98
CA VAL A 121 -21.47 0.66 -7.76
C VAL A 121 -21.32 1.95 -6.94
N SER A 122 -20.64 1.87 -5.81
CA SER A 122 -20.33 3.02 -4.96
C SER A 122 -19.01 2.81 -4.23
N ARG A 123 -18.45 3.89 -3.71
CA ARG A 123 -17.30 3.89 -2.80
C ARG A 123 -17.71 4.61 -1.54
N SER A 124 -17.34 4.09 -0.38
CA SER A 124 -17.51 4.80 0.89
C SER A 124 -16.21 4.91 1.67
N ARG A 125 -15.99 6.06 2.29
CA ARG A 125 -14.84 6.30 3.18
C ARG A 125 -15.28 7.25 4.29
N ASN A 126 -15.04 6.88 5.55
CA ASN A 126 -15.42 7.68 6.72
C ASN A 126 -16.89 8.15 6.71
N GLY A 127 -17.82 7.33 6.21
CA GLY A 127 -19.24 7.65 6.13
C GLY A 127 -19.65 8.54 4.94
N GLN A 128 -18.72 8.99 4.10
CA GLN A 128 -19.05 9.61 2.82
C GLN A 128 -19.14 8.56 1.73
N GLU A 129 -20.22 8.56 0.96
CA GLU A 129 -20.44 7.68 -0.18
C GLU A 129 -20.39 8.49 -1.48
N TRP A 130 -19.73 7.96 -2.52
CA TRP A 130 -19.69 8.59 -3.84
C TRP A 130 -19.80 7.57 -4.97
N SER A 131 -20.33 8.02 -6.11
CA SER A 131 -20.46 7.21 -7.31
C SER A 131 -19.11 6.98 -7.97
N ALA A 132 -18.79 5.73 -8.27
CA ALA A 132 -17.58 5.35 -9.01
C ALA A 132 -17.78 5.42 -10.54
N GLN A 133 -18.93 5.92 -11.01
CA GLN A 133 -19.29 5.95 -12.43
C GLN A 133 -18.95 7.29 -13.13
N GLY A 134 -18.37 8.26 -12.42
CA GLY A 134 -17.94 9.57 -12.96
C GLY A 134 -16.42 9.79 -13.01
N GLU A 135 -15.98 10.91 -13.58
CA GLU A 135 -14.59 11.40 -13.51
C GLU A 135 -14.27 11.83 -12.06
N GLY A 136 -13.76 10.89 -11.27
CA GLY A 136 -13.40 11.14 -9.87
C GLY A 136 -13.19 9.82 -9.13
N GLU A 137 -11.98 9.28 -9.18
CA GLU A 137 -11.63 8.06 -8.43
C GLU A 137 -11.54 8.30 -6.91
N MET A 138 -11.59 9.57 -6.49
CA MET A 138 -11.32 10.04 -5.13
C MET A 138 -12.61 10.53 -4.45
N PRO A 139 -12.69 10.46 -3.11
CA PRO A 139 -13.80 11.05 -2.37
C PRO A 139 -13.97 12.54 -2.70
N PRO A 140 -15.19 13.08 -2.65
CA PRO A 140 -15.42 14.53 -2.73
C PRO A 140 -14.53 15.28 -1.74
N GLY A 141 -13.76 16.26 -2.21
CA GLY A 141 -12.84 17.05 -1.37
C GLY A 141 -11.43 16.47 -1.18
N LEU A 142 -11.12 15.28 -1.73
CA LEU A 142 -9.77 14.72 -1.69
C LEU A 142 -9.11 14.84 -3.07
N ALA A 143 -8.27 15.86 -3.24
CA ALA A 143 -7.52 16.03 -4.48
C ALA A 143 -6.52 14.88 -4.68
N PRO A 144 -6.28 14.44 -5.93
CA PRO A 144 -5.18 13.53 -6.22
C PRO A 144 -3.86 14.14 -5.73
N ASN A 145 -2.97 13.30 -5.18
CA ASN A 145 -1.67 13.77 -4.72
C ASN A 145 -0.87 14.27 -5.93
N GLN A 146 -0.79 15.59 -6.10
CA GLN A 146 0.06 16.18 -7.13
C GLN A 146 1.50 16.23 -6.60
N PRO A 147 2.49 15.79 -7.40
CA PRO A 147 3.89 16.06 -7.07
C PRO A 147 4.07 17.58 -6.99
N SER A 148 4.58 18.06 -5.86
CA SER A 148 4.86 19.47 -5.62
C SER A 148 6.16 19.56 -4.85
N ASP A 149 7.10 20.32 -5.40
CA ASP A 149 8.39 20.63 -4.78
C ASP A 149 8.28 21.83 -3.80
N ASP A 150 7.06 22.36 -3.59
CA ASP A 150 6.79 23.49 -2.72
C ASP A 150 5.92 23.06 -1.51
N PRO A 151 6.51 22.94 -0.31
CA PRO A 151 5.77 22.57 0.89
C PRO A 151 4.74 23.61 1.34
N VAL A 152 4.84 24.87 0.90
CA VAL A 152 3.92 25.96 1.28
C VAL A 152 2.63 25.92 0.45
N ALA A 153 2.70 25.43 -0.78
CA ALA A 153 1.56 25.36 -1.71
C ALA A 153 0.38 24.52 -1.16
N LYS A 154 0.62 23.55 -0.27
CA LYS A 154 -0.44 22.73 0.34
C LYS A 154 -1.21 23.42 1.47
N VAL A 155 -0.68 24.49 2.08
CA VAL A 155 -1.31 25.14 3.24
C VAL A 155 -2.54 25.96 2.82
N ALA A 156 -2.51 26.57 1.62
CA ALA A 156 -3.63 27.36 1.12
C ALA A 156 -4.89 26.51 0.82
N ALA A 157 -4.72 25.23 0.49
CA ALA A 157 -5.83 24.33 0.17
C ALA A 157 -6.50 23.67 1.39
N LEU A 158 -6.06 23.99 2.61
CA LEU A 158 -6.58 23.43 3.86
C LEU A 158 -7.43 24.42 4.68
N VAL A 159 -7.65 25.64 4.17
CA VAL A 159 -8.28 26.76 4.91
C VAL A 159 -9.57 27.26 4.26
N GLU A 160 -10.17 26.54 3.31
CA GLU A 160 -11.56 26.77 2.88
C GLU A 160 -12.50 25.65 3.33
#